data_AF-A0A1H3YFU9-F1
#
_entry.id   AF-A0A1H3YFU9-F1
#
_cell.length_a   1.000
_cell.length_b   1.000
_cell.length_c   1.000
_cell.angle_alpha   90.00
_cell.angle_beta   90.00
_cell.angle_gamma   90.00
#
_symmetry.space_group_name_H-M   'P 1'
#
loop_
_entity.id
_entity.type
_entity.pdbx_description
1 polymer ?
#
loop_
_entity_poly.entity_id
_entity_poly.type
_entity_poly.pdbx_seq_one_letter_code
_entity_poly.pdbx_strand_id
1 'polypeptide(L)' 'MKYYAVIDTNVLVSATLKWKSVPGSIMDLAFNEVIVPLVNEKILREYQTFSNKTICRNTKANA' A
#
# COMPACT_ATOMS: atom_id res chain seq x y z
N MET A 1 17.92 -7.95 14.02
CA MET A 1 17.61 -6.50 13.97
C MET A 1 16.23 -6.34 13.38
N LYS A 2 15.40 -5.43 13.89
CA LYS A 2 14.05 -5.17 13.34
C LYS A 2 14.10 -4.02 12.36
N TYR A 3 13.47 -4.18 11.20
CA TYR A 3 13.34 -3.13 10.18
C TYR A 3 11.95 -2.53 10.24
N TYR A 4 11.84 -1.21 10.10
CA TYR A 4 10.54 -0.53 10.08
C TYR A 4 10.33 0.06 8.70
N ALA A 5 9.27 -0.36 8.02
CA ALA A 5 9.02 0.05 6.64
C ALA A 5 7.53 0.29 6.40
N VAL A 6 7.23 1.29 5.57
CA VAL A 6 5.89 1.46 5.00
C VAL A 6 5.81 0.54 3.79
N ILE A 7 4.83 -0.37 3.78
CA ILE A 7 4.62 -1.29 2.66
C ILE A 7 3.59 -0.65 1.72
N ASP A 8 3.98 -0.46 0.46
CA ASP A 8 3.04 0.00 -0.56
C ASP A 8 2.02 -1.10 -0.89
N THR A 9 0.79 -0.69 -1.17
CA THR A 9 -0.29 -1.56 -1.66
C THR A 9 0.14 -2.38 -2.88
N ASN A 10 0.98 -1.84 -3.76
CA ASN A 10 1.51 -2.59 -4.91
C ASN A 10 2.32 -3.82 -4.50
N VAL A 11 3.05 -3.76 -3.39
CA VAL A 11 3.79 -4.92 -2.87
C VAL A 11 2.81 -5.97 -2.36
N LEU A 12 1.77 -5.54 -1.63
CA LEU A 12 0.73 -6.44 -1.12
C LEU A 12 -0.03 -7.14 -2.26
N VAL A 13 -0.50 -6.38 -3.25
CA VAL A 13 -1.24 -6.91 -4.40
C VAL A 13 -0.35 -7.84 -5.22
N SER A 14 0.90 -7.46 -5.47
CA SER A 14 1.83 -8.28 -6.23
C SER A 14 2.16 -9.59 -5.51
N ALA A 15 2.32 -9.56 -4.18
CA ALA A 15 2.53 -10.76 -3.37
C ALA A 15 1.30 -11.69 -3.42
N THR A 16 0.09 -11.11 -3.36
CA THR A 16 -1.18 -11.86 -3.44
C THR A 16 -1.33 -12.56 -4.80
N LEU A 17 -0.93 -11.89 -5.89
CA LEU A 17 -0.98 -12.48 -7.24
C LEU A 17 0.11 -13.53 -7.48
N LYS A 18 1.32 -13.31 -6.94
CA LYS A 18 2.44 -14.23 -7.08
C LYS A 18 3.32 -14.23 -5.82
N TRP A 19 3.06 -15.19 -4.93
CA TRP A 19 3.83 -15.31 -3.69
C TRP A 19 5.31 -15.63 -3.91
N LYS A 20 5.65 -16.49 -4.88
CA LYS A 20 7.05 -16.79 -5.24
C LYS A 20 7.66 -15.66 -6.06
N SER A 21 7.82 -14.49 -5.45
CA SER A 21 8.37 -13.27 -6.04
C SER A 21 9.01 -12.41 -4.94
N VAL A 22 9.73 -11.35 -5.34
CA VAL A 22 10.32 -10.40 -4.38
C VAL A 22 9.26 -9.80 -3.45
N PRO A 23 8.10 -9.31 -3.94
CA PRO A 23 7.00 -8.88 -3.06
C PRO A 23 6.54 -9.92 -2.04
N GLY A 24 6.44 -11.19 -2.43
CA GLY A 24 6.08 -12.25 -1.49
C GLY A 24 7.15 -12.48 -0.43
N SER A 25 8.44 -12.42 -0.79
CA SER A 25 9.52 -12.45 0.20
C SER A 25 9.50 -11.27 1.17
N ILE A 26 9.13 -10.07 0.71
CA ILE A 26 8.92 -8.92 1.62
C ILE A 26 7.77 -9.20 2.59
N MET A 27 6.68 -9.80 2.12
CA MET A 27 5.57 -10.21 2.98
C MET A 27 5.97 -11.30 3.96
N ASP A 28 6.71 -12.33 3.54
CA ASP A 28 7.25 -13.36 4.42
C ASP A 28 8.10 -12.74 5.55
N LEU A 29 8.95 -11.76 5.24
CA LEU A 29 9.74 -11.04 6.24
C LEU A 29 8.87 -10.22 7.19
N ALA A 30 7.74 -9.68 6.73
CA ALA A 30 6.79 -8.97 7.57
C ALA A 30 6.02 -9.92 8.51
N PHE A 31 5.58 -11.07 8.01
CA PHE A 31 4.91 -12.09 8.82
C PHE A 31 5.81 -12.73 9.86
N ASN A 32 7.12 -12.80 9.60
CA ASN A 32 8.13 -13.28 10.55
C ASN A 32 8.68 -12.19 11.48
N GLU A 33 8.01 -11.03 11.56
CA GLU A 33 8.40 -9.87 12.39
C GLU A 33 9.82 -9.29 12.14
N VAL A 34 10.46 -9.66 11.03
CA VAL A 34 11.75 -9.09 10.60
C VAL A 34 11.53 -7.67 10.11
N ILE A 35 10.44 -7.46 9.37
CA ILE A 35 9.93 -6.14 8.98
C ILE A 35 8.68 -5.86 9.82
N VAL A 36 8.68 -4.77 10.55
CA VAL A 36 7.50 -4.23 11.23
C VAL A 36 6.84 -3.23 10.27
N PRO A 37 5.67 -3.57 9.69
CA PRO A 37 4.97 -2.66 8.80
C PRO A 37 4.46 -1.44 9.56
N LEU A 38 4.66 -0.26 8.97
CA LEU A 38 4.20 1.01 9.54
C LEU A 38 3.04 1.57 8.73
N VAL A 39 2.06 2.11 9.46
CA VAL A 39 1.01 2.95 8.87
C VAL A 39 1.40 4.41 9.07
N ASN A 40 1.48 5.15 7.97
CA ASN A 40 1.74 6.59 8.01
C ASN A 40 0.43 7.36 7.75
N GLU A 41 -0.10 8.03 8.77
CA GLU A 41 -1.36 8.75 8.66
C GLU A 41 -1.32 9.90 7.64
N LYS A 42 -0.17 10.52 7.41
CA LYS A 42 -0.02 11.57 6.40
C LYS A 42 -0.22 10.99 4.99
N ILE A 43 0.42 9.85 4.72
CA ILE A 43 0.25 9.13 3.45
C ILE A 43 -1.21 8.69 3.30
N LEU A 44 -1.83 8.16 4.35
CA LEU A 44 -3.23 7.75 4.32
C LEU A 44 -4.18 8.92 4.00
N ARG A 45 -3.97 10.09 4.64
CA ARG A 45 -4.75 11.31 4.37
C ARG A 45 -4.58 11.82 2.94
N GLU A 46 -3.37 11.75 2.38
CA GLU A 46 -3.11 12.11 0.99
C GLU A 46 -3.90 11.21 0.03
N TYR A 47 -3.82 9.89 0.20
CA TYR A 47 -4.58 8.93 -0.62
C TYR A 47 -6.10 9.15 -0.53
N GLN A 48 -6.65 9.39 0.67
CA GLN A 48 -8.07 9.69 0.85
C GLN A 48 -8.49 10.99 0.14
N THR A 49 -7.66 12.02 0.24
CA THR A 49 -7.93 13.32 -0.40
C THR A 49 -7.86 13.23 -1.93
N PHE A 50 -6.89 12.50 -2.47
CA PHE A 50 -6.78 12.24 -3.91
C PHE A 50 -7.97 11.44 -4.44
N SER A 51 -8.42 10.40 -3.73
CA SER A 51 -9.61 9.63 -4.11
C SER A 51 -10.85 10.51 -4.20
N ASN A 52 -11.09 11.36 -3.19
CA ASN A 52 -12.22 12.29 -3.18
C ASN A 52 -12.15 13.33 -4.30
N LYS A 53 -10.97 13.89 -4.59
CA LYS A 53 -10.81 14.88 -5.67
C LYS A 53 -10.98 14.28 -7.06
N THR A 54 -10.50 13.06 -7.30
CA THR A 54 -10.62 12.39 -8.60
C THR A 54 -12.06 11.97 -8.89
N ILE A 55 -12.79 11.46 -7.90
CA ILE A 55 -14.22 11.14 -8.04
C ILE A 55 -15.03 12.41 -8.37
N CYS A 56 -14.75 13.54 -7.70
CA CYS A 56 -15.44 14.80 -7.96
C CYS A 56 -15.18 15.42 -9.35
N ARG A 57 -14.11 15.04 -10.05
CA ARG A 57 -13.87 15.50 -11.44
C ARG A 57 -14.62 14.66 -12.47
N ASN A 58 -14.72 13.36 -12.27
CA ASN A 58 -15.41 12.46 -13.21
C ASN A 58 -16.94 12.62 -13.22
N THR A 59 -17.54 13.11 -12.14
CA THR A 59 -18.99 13.42 -12.09
C THR A 59 -19.36 14.73 -12.78
N LYS A 60 -18.42 15.66 -12.98
CA LYS A 60 -18.66 16.92 -13.72
C LYS A 60 -18.32 16.85 -15.20
N ALA A 61 -17.61 15.81 -15.65
CA ALA A 61 -17.25 15.61 -17.05
C ALA A 61 -18.32 14.82 -17.86
N ASN A 62 -19.36 14.32 -17.21
CA ASN A 62 -20.48 13.57 -17.81
C ASN A 62 -21.84 14.26 -17.59
N ALA A 63 -21.86 15.56 -17.30
CA ALA A 63 -23.08 16.37 -17.14
C ALA A 63 -23.17 17.42 -18.24
#